data_AF-A0A847WBS1-F1
#
_entry.id   AF-A0A847WBS1-F1
#
_cell.length_a   1.000
_cell.length_b   1.000
_cell.length_c   1.000
_cell.angle_alpha   90.00
_cell.angle_beta   90.00
_cell.angle_gamma   90.00
#
_symmetry.space_group_name_H-M   'P 1'
#
loop_
_entity.id
_entity.type
_entity.pdbx_description
1 polymer ?
#
loop_
_entity_poly.entity_id
_entity_poly.type
_entity_poly.pdbx_seq_one_letter_code
_entity_poly.pdbx_strand_id
1 'polypeptide(L)'
;MVYFKSLPKPMFKYYNPDRIVLGKPMKEHLPFAMSWWHTLGAGGKDMFGSASSERDFKTKTGTMKHAKAKADAGFEFMSKLGIEYFCFHDLDLVPEADTIGETNERLDEISDYIIEKMKETGIKCLWGTANLFNNPRYMNGAGSSNSAEVFCFAAAQVKKALDLTVKFGGRGYVFWGGREGYETLLNTDMKLEQDNIARLMKM
;
A
#
# COMPACT_ATOMS: atom_id res chain seq x y z
N MET A 1 -17.73 -41.96 -0.93
CA MET A 1 -16.43 -41.87 -0.23
C MET A 1 -15.40 -41.38 -1.24
N VAL A 2 -15.24 -40.05 -1.34
CA VAL A 2 -14.34 -39.43 -2.33
C VAL A 2 -12.93 -39.45 -1.77
N TYR A 3 -12.03 -40.15 -2.46
CA TYR A 3 -10.60 -40.24 -2.14
C TYR A 3 -9.94 -38.87 -2.34
N PHE A 4 -9.85 -38.05 -1.29
CA PHE A 4 -8.82 -37.01 -1.25
C PHE A 4 -7.49 -37.70 -0.97
N LYS A 5 -6.76 -38.09 -2.03
CA LYS A 5 -5.31 -38.28 -1.93
C LYS A 5 -4.74 -37.00 -1.29
N SER A 6 -3.95 -37.15 -0.22
CA SER A 6 -3.30 -36.02 0.45
C SER A 6 -2.68 -35.10 -0.60
N LEU A 7 -3.21 -33.89 -0.74
CA LEU A 7 -2.63 -32.90 -1.63
C LEU A 7 -1.17 -32.69 -1.19
N PRO A 8 -0.19 -32.69 -2.11
CA PRO A 8 1.19 -32.42 -1.75
C PRO A 8 1.26 -31.07 -1.03
N LYS A 9 2.14 -30.97 -0.03
CA LYS A 9 2.37 -29.71 0.70
C LYS A 9 2.59 -28.58 -0.32
N PRO A 10 2.01 -27.38 -0.09
CA PRO A 10 2.22 -26.25 -0.97
C PRO A 10 3.73 -25.98 -1.06
N MET A 11 4.26 -25.98 -2.28
CA MET A 11 5.68 -25.79 -2.55
C MET A 11 5.86 -25.10 -3.90
N PHE A 12 6.90 -24.27 -4.01
CA PHE A 12 7.30 -23.70 -5.29
C PHE A 12 7.80 -24.80 -6.23
N LYS A 13 7.37 -24.75 -7.49
CA LYS A 13 7.83 -25.69 -8.53
C LYS A 13 9.05 -25.18 -9.29
N TYR A 14 9.25 -23.87 -9.31
CA TYR A 14 10.31 -23.21 -10.09
C TYR A 14 11.12 -22.19 -9.30
N TYR A 15 10.49 -21.46 -8.38
CA TYR A 15 11.18 -20.48 -7.57
C TYR A 15 12.04 -21.18 -6.52
N ASN A 16 13.36 -21.11 -6.69
CA ASN A 16 14.34 -21.44 -5.67
C ASN A 16 15.20 -20.18 -5.46
N PRO A 17 15.09 -19.51 -4.29
CA PRO A 17 15.72 -18.21 -4.06
C PRO A 17 17.24 -18.23 -4.25
N ASP A 18 17.89 -19.36 -3.95
CA ASP A 18 19.35 -19.49 -3.98
C ASP A 18 19.88 -20.09 -5.29
N ARG A 19 18.99 -20.48 -6.23
CA ARG A 19 19.41 -20.95 -7.55
C ARG A 19 20.10 -19.81 -8.29
N ILE A 20 21.33 -20.05 -8.75
CA ILE A 20 22.06 -19.08 -9.57
C ILE A 20 21.53 -19.09 -11.00
N VAL A 21 21.14 -17.91 -11.49
CA VAL A 21 20.74 -17.63 -12.87
C VAL A 21 21.58 -16.46 -13.35
N LEU A 22 22.35 -16.65 -14.44
CA LEU A 22 23.20 -15.59 -15.01
C LEU A 22 24.10 -14.89 -13.95
N GLY A 23 24.67 -15.67 -13.03
CA GLY A 23 25.62 -15.16 -12.02
C GLY A 23 25.00 -14.51 -10.77
N LYS A 24 23.68 -14.46 -10.63
CA LYS A 24 23.00 -13.99 -9.39
C LYS A 24 21.96 -15.00 -8.89
N PRO A 25 21.71 -15.09 -7.58
CA PRO A 25 20.58 -15.81 -7.02
C PRO A 25 19.24 -15.34 -7.61
N MET A 26 18.26 -16.23 -7.79
CA MET A 26 16.93 -15.86 -8.33
C MET A 26 16.26 -14.74 -7.53
N LYS A 27 16.42 -14.71 -6.19
CA LYS A 27 15.85 -13.65 -5.34
C LYS A 27 16.37 -12.25 -5.66
N GLU A 28 17.58 -12.13 -6.22
CA GLU A 28 18.13 -10.84 -6.64
C GLU A 28 17.57 -10.38 -7.99
N HIS A 29 17.23 -11.31 -8.88
CA HIS A 29 16.52 -11.00 -10.12
C HIS A 29 15.05 -10.67 -9.87
N LEU A 30 14.45 -11.29 -8.85
CA LEU A 30 13.03 -11.24 -8.55
C LEU A 30 12.83 -10.70 -7.13
N PRO A 31 12.92 -9.38 -6.92
CA PRO A 31 12.63 -8.75 -5.63
C PRO A 31 11.12 -8.74 -5.40
N PHE A 32 10.52 -9.92 -5.22
CA PHE A 32 9.10 -10.08 -5.01
C PHE A 32 8.67 -9.27 -3.79
N ALA A 33 7.56 -8.55 -3.96
CA ALA A 33 6.97 -7.74 -2.91
C ALA A 33 5.49 -8.10 -2.72
N MET A 34 5.04 -8.11 -1.47
CA MET A 34 3.63 -8.18 -1.14
C MET A 34 2.99 -6.79 -1.27
N SER A 35 1.91 -6.68 -2.02
CA SER A 35 1.06 -5.48 -2.03
C SER A 35 0.13 -5.47 -0.82
N TRP A 36 0.27 -4.50 0.08
CA TRP A 36 -0.53 -4.45 1.31
C TRP A 36 -2.04 -4.34 1.02
N TRP A 37 -2.44 -3.49 0.07
CA TRP A 37 -3.84 -3.25 -0.27
C TRP A 37 -4.58 -4.52 -0.74
N HIS A 38 -4.05 -5.27 -1.71
CA HIS A 38 -4.74 -6.47 -2.20
C HIS A 38 -4.64 -7.66 -1.24
N THR A 39 -3.51 -7.83 -0.56
CA THR A 39 -3.30 -9.00 0.29
C THR A 39 -4.04 -8.87 1.63
N LEU A 40 -4.02 -7.68 2.23
CA LEU A 40 -4.51 -7.44 3.59
C LEU A 40 -5.72 -6.51 3.66
N GLY A 41 -5.93 -5.65 2.65
CA GLY A 41 -7.04 -4.69 2.62
C GLY A 41 -8.27 -5.20 1.86
N ALA A 42 -8.08 -5.86 0.72
CA ALA A 42 -9.16 -6.23 -0.18
C ALA A 42 -9.98 -7.43 0.36
N GLY A 43 -11.27 -7.19 0.59
CA GLY A 43 -12.24 -8.20 1.02
C GLY A 43 -13.06 -8.83 -0.12
N GLY A 44 -12.75 -8.55 -1.39
CA GLY A 44 -13.48 -9.08 -2.54
C GLY A 44 -14.77 -8.34 -2.91
N LYS A 45 -15.00 -7.15 -2.34
CA LYS A 45 -16.10 -6.25 -2.76
C LYS A 45 -15.88 -5.82 -4.21
N ASP A 46 -16.95 -5.78 -5.00
CA ASP A 46 -16.96 -5.21 -6.34
C ASP A 46 -18.09 -4.16 -6.51
N MET A 47 -18.34 -3.70 -7.74
CA MET A 47 -19.35 -2.67 -8.02
C MET A 47 -20.80 -3.17 -7.89
N PHE A 48 -21.01 -4.48 -7.73
CA PHE A 48 -22.33 -5.14 -7.73
C PHE A 48 -22.60 -5.96 -6.47
N GLY A 49 -21.62 -6.16 -5.60
CA GLY A 49 -21.72 -7.05 -4.44
C GLY A 49 -20.86 -6.66 -3.24
N SER A 50 -21.12 -7.32 -2.11
CA SER A 50 -20.42 -7.12 -0.83
C SER A 50 -19.10 -7.88 -0.76
N ALA A 51 -18.30 -7.61 0.28
CA ALA A 51 -17.09 -8.37 0.56
C ALA A 51 -17.39 -9.87 0.75
N SER A 52 -16.55 -10.72 0.17
CA SER A 52 -16.64 -12.18 0.19
C SER A 52 -15.59 -12.85 1.09
N SER A 53 -14.62 -12.09 1.61
CA SER A 53 -13.55 -12.60 2.47
C SER A 53 -13.51 -11.88 3.82
N GLU A 54 -13.35 -12.65 4.89
CA GLU A 54 -13.13 -12.11 6.23
C GLU A 54 -11.71 -11.54 6.34
N ARG A 55 -11.63 -10.24 6.63
CA ARG A 55 -10.38 -9.48 6.77
C ARG A 55 -10.29 -8.78 8.12
N ASP A 56 -10.86 -9.37 9.16
CA ASP A 56 -10.91 -8.78 10.50
C ASP A 56 -9.64 -9.08 11.31
N PHE A 57 -8.87 -10.10 10.90
CA PHE A 57 -7.70 -10.62 11.59
C PHE A 57 -7.96 -10.84 13.10
N LYS A 58 -9.17 -11.32 13.44
CA LYS A 58 -9.67 -11.55 14.82
C LYS A 58 -9.79 -10.27 15.66
N THR A 59 -9.99 -9.12 15.01
CA THR A 59 -10.10 -7.81 15.66
C THR A 59 -11.17 -6.96 14.99
N LYS A 60 -11.68 -5.93 15.69
CA LYS A 60 -12.65 -5.01 15.11
C LYS A 60 -12.01 -4.20 13.99
N THR A 61 -12.51 -4.33 12.76
CA THR A 61 -12.07 -3.57 11.59
C THR A 61 -12.14 -2.06 11.84
N GLY A 62 -11.23 -1.29 11.22
CA GLY A 62 -11.19 0.17 11.35
C GLY A 62 -10.58 0.69 12.65
N THR A 63 -9.88 -0.15 13.42
CA THR A 63 -9.18 0.25 14.66
C THR A 63 -7.67 0.13 14.51
N MET A 64 -6.90 0.82 15.36
CA MET A 64 -5.43 0.65 15.41
C MET A 64 -5.02 -0.76 15.84
N LYS A 65 -5.84 -1.44 16.65
CA LYS A 65 -5.62 -2.86 16.97
C LYS A 65 -5.70 -3.73 15.71
N HIS A 66 -6.63 -3.43 14.82
CA HIS A 66 -6.74 -4.09 13.52
C HIS A 66 -5.57 -3.77 12.59
N ALA A 67 -5.07 -2.53 12.59
CA ALA A 67 -3.85 -2.15 11.85
C ALA A 67 -2.64 -3.00 12.28
N LYS A 68 -2.43 -3.18 13.59
CA LYS A 68 -1.35 -4.05 14.12
C LYS A 68 -1.56 -5.52 13.76
N ALA A 69 -2.79 -6.03 13.87
CA ALA A 69 -3.11 -7.40 13.48
C ALA A 69 -2.89 -7.66 11.96
N LYS A 70 -3.16 -6.66 11.11
CA LYS A 70 -2.81 -6.72 9.68
C LYS A 70 -1.30 -6.81 9.47
N ALA A 71 -0.52 -6.01 10.22
CA ALA A 71 0.94 -6.08 10.14
C ALA A 71 1.45 -7.46 10.58
N ASP A 72 0.97 -8.01 11.69
CA ASP A 72 1.30 -9.37 12.13
C ASP A 72 1.03 -10.40 11.02
N ALA A 73 -0.17 -10.40 10.46
CA ALA A 73 -0.57 -11.33 9.41
C ALA A 73 0.26 -11.15 8.12
N GLY A 74 0.58 -9.90 7.75
CA GLY A 74 1.40 -9.58 6.58
C GLY A 74 2.82 -10.11 6.71
N PHE A 75 3.48 -9.85 7.84
CA PHE A 75 4.84 -10.32 8.09
C PHE A 75 4.92 -11.85 8.25
N GLU A 76 3.91 -12.48 8.87
CA GLU A 76 3.77 -13.94 8.90
C GLU A 76 3.63 -14.53 7.49
N PHE A 77 2.75 -13.95 6.67
CA PHE A 77 2.50 -14.38 5.30
C PHE A 77 3.76 -14.29 4.44
N MET A 78 4.45 -13.15 4.47
CA MET A 78 5.70 -12.93 3.74
C MET A 78 6.79 -13.89 4.18
N SER A 79 6.96 -14.09 5.49
CA SER A 79 7.95 -15.02 6.05
C SER A 79 7.70 -16.46 5.59
N LYS A 80 6.44 -16.91 5.56
CA LYS A 80 6.09 -18.26 5.09
C LYS A 80 6.32 -18.47 3.59
N LEU A 81 6.18 -17.42 2.78
CA LEU A 81 6.37 -17.49 1.33
C LEU A 81 7.80 -17.15 0.89
N GLY A 82 8.66 -16.66 1.78
CA GLY A 82 10.00 -16.16 1.41
C GLY A 82 9.94 -14.89 0.57
N ILE A 83 8.93 -14.04 0.79
CA ILE A 83 8.82 -12.71 0.18
C ILE A 83 9.63 -11.73 1.05
N GLU A 84 10.61 -11.06 0.45
CA GLU A 84 11.55 -10.21 1.18
C GLU A 84 11.15 -8.72 1.20
N TYR A 85 10.11 -8.35 0.44
CA TYR A 85 9.67 -6.97 0.32
C TYR A 85 8.16 -6.76 0.50
N PHE A 86 7.75 -5.56 0.89
CA PHE A 86 6.36 -5.11 0.81
C PHE A 86 6.24 -3.73 0.17
N CYS A 87 5.03 -3.45 -0.31
CA CYS A 87 4.61 -2.15 -0.83
C CYS A 87 3.32 -1.72 -0.14
N PHE A 88 3.13 -0.42 0.09
CA PHE A 88 1.96 0.10 0.80
C PHE A 88 1.51 1.46 0.25
N HIS A 89 0.21 1.75 0.34
CA HIS A 89 -0.26 3.13 0.52
C HIS A 89 -0.31 3.45 2.01
N ASP A 90 -0.09 4.70 2.38
CA ASP A 90 -0.29 5.21 3.75
C ASP A 90 -1.61 4.71 4.41
N LEU A 91 -2.75 4.92 3.77
CA LEU A 91 -4.07 4.54 4.30
C LEU A 91 -4.34 3.03 4.26
N ASP A 92 -3.44 2.22 3.70
CA ASP A 92 -3.51 0.77 3.87
C ASP A 92 -3.05 0.34 5.27
N LEU A 93 -2.20 1.14 5.91
CA LEU A 93 -1.58 0.82 7.19
C LEU A 93 -2.50 1.13 8.37
N VAL A 94 -3.30 2.20 8.28
CA VAL A 94 -4.15 2.68 9.39
C VAL A 94 -5.57 3.01 8.95
N PRO A 95 -6.55 2.99 9.86
CA PRO A 95 -7.81 3.67 9.61
C PRO A 95 -7.59 5.19 9.52
N GLU A 96 -8.07 5.81 8.45
CA GLU A 96 -8.13 7.28 8.33
C GLU A 96 -8.95 7.87 9.48
N ALA A 97 -8.52 9.02 10.00
CA ALA A 97 -9.20 9.76 11.07
C ALA A 97 -9.95 10.97 10.50
N ASP A 98 -10.68 11.68 11.36
CA ASP A 98 -11.44 12.88 10.96
C ASP A 98 -10.51 14.04 10.56
N THR A 99 -9.28 14.04 11.07
CA THR A 99 -8.26 15.03 10.73
C THR A 99 -6.98 14.39 10.21
N ILE A 100 -6.25 15.13 9.37
CA ILE A 100 -4.92 14.70 8.90
C ILE A 100 -3.92 14.60 10.05
N GLY A 101 -4.05 15.44 11.09
CA GLY A 101 -3.21 15.40 12.29
C GLY A 101 -3.34 14.07 13.02
N GLU A 102 -4.57 13.66 13.32
CA GLU A 102 -4.82 12.39 13.99
C GLU A 102 -4.45 11.19 13.09
N THR A 103 -4.68 11.29 11.77
CA THR A 103 -4.21 10.26 10.82
C THR A 103 -2.69 10.14 10.85
N ASN A 104 -1.97 11.26 10.93
CA ASN A 104 -0.52 11.27 11.01
C ASN A 104 0.01 10.65 12.30
N GLU A 105 -0.65 10.90 13.44
CA GLU A 105 -0.33 10.27 14.73
C GLU A 105 -0.50 8.75 14.66
N ARG A 106 -1.60 8.27 14.07
CA ARG A 106 -1.83 6.83 13.82
C ARG A 106 -0.74 6.25 12.91
N LEU A 107 -0.35 6.96 11.86
CA LEU A 107 0.72 6.55 10.94
C LEU A 107 2.08 6.48 11.65
N ASP A 108 2.37 7.41 12.57
CA ASP A 108 3.57 7.36 13.40
C ASP A 108 3.57 6.10 14.26
N GLU A 109 2.48 5.83 14.98
CA GLU A 109 2.35 4.66 15.84
C GLU A 109 2.53 3.34 15.05
N ILE A 110 1.82 3.15 13.93
CA ILE A 110 1.93 1.89 13.18
C ILE A 110 3.30 1.74 12.53
N SER A 111 3.95 2.85 12.17
CA SER A 111 5.26 2.80 11.52
C SER A 111 6.36 2.36 12.49
N ASP A 112 6.30 2.76 13.76
CA ASP A 112 7.22 2.22 14.78
C ASP A 112 7.03 0.71 14.94
N TYR A 113 5.77 0.26 14.99
CA TYR A 113 5.44 -1.15 15.08
C TYR A 113 5.92 -1.96 13.86
N ILE A 114 5.74 -1.44 12.64
CA ILE A 114 6.23 -2.09 11.42
C ILE A 114 7.77 -2.16 11.41
N ILE A 115 8.47 -1.14 11.90
CA ILE A 115 9.93 -1.17 12.04
C ILE A 115 10.39 -2.31 12.95
N GLU A 116 9.70 -2.56 14.07
CA GLU A 116 9.99 -3.70 14.94
C GLU A 116 9.87 -5.02 14.16
N LYS A 117 8.78 -5.20 13.40
CA LYS A 117 8.58 -6.39 12.54
C LYS A 117 9.63 -6.54 11.45
N MET A 118 10.05 -5.43 10.83
CA MET A 118 11.13 -5.43 9.84
C MET A 118 12.47 -5.87 10.46
N LYS A 119 12.77 -5.43 11.69
CA LYS A 119 13.98 -5.86 12.41
C LYS A 119 13.93 -7.33 12.79
N GLU A 120 12.79 -7.83 13.23
CA GLU A 120 12.61 -9.24 13.62
C GLU A 120 12.75 -10.21 12.42
N THR A 121 12.25 -9.81 11.25
CA THR A 121 12.13 -10.70 10.08
C THR A 121 13.18 -10.46 8.99
N GLY A 122 13.79 -9.28 8.96
CA GLY A 122 14.65 -8.83 7.86
C GLY A 122 13.91 -8.42 6.58
N ILE A 123 12.57 -8.43 6.58
CA ILE A 123 11.72 -7.98 5.46
C ILE A 123 11.85 -6.46 5.29
N LYS A 124 11.80 -5.99 4.04
CA LYS A 124 12.13 -4.60 3.68
C LYS A 124 10.97 -3.91 2.96
N CYS A 125 10.95 -2.58 3.00
CA CYS A 125 10.06 -1.82 2.13
C CYS A 125 10.68 -1.75 0.72
N LEU A 126 9.91 -2.11 -0.32
CA LEU A 126 10.31 -1.83 -1.70
C LEU A 126 9.96 -0.39 -2.06
N TRP A 127 8.70 -0.01 -1.86
CA TRP A 127 8.23 1.36 -2.05
C TRP A 127 6.97 1.66 -1.24
N GLY A 128 6.77 2.94 -0.95
CA GLY A 128 5.51 3.48 -0.46
C GLY A 128 4.88 4.43 -1.48
N THR A 129 3.63 4.82 -1.22
CA THR A 129 2.85 5.79 -2.00
C THR A 129 1.76 6.39 -1.11
N ALA A 130 1.16 7.50 -1.53
CA ALA A 130 -0.05 8.05 -0.91
C ALA A 130 -1.31 7.54 -1.62
N ASN A 131 -2.37 7.20 -0.88
CA ASN A 131 -3.69 6.93 -1.45
C ASN A 131 -4.44 8.26 -1.65
N LEU A 132 -4.27 8.86 -2.82
CA LEU A 132 -4.89 10.13 -3.21
C LEU A 132 -6.12 9.94 -4.11
N PHE A 133 -6.88 8.85 -3.94
CA PHE A 133 -7.93 8.48 -4.89
C PHE A 133 -9.19 7.86 -4.28
N ASN A 134 -9.11 7.28 -3.07
CA ASN A 134 -10.26 6.64 -2.44
C ASN A 134 -11.17 7.61 -1.69
N ASN A 135 -10.60 8.57 -0.95
CA ASN A 135 -11.41 9.48 -0.15
C ASN A 135 -12.23 10.42 -1.06
N PRO A 136 -13.53 10.69 -0.76
CA PRO A 136 -14.37 11.56 -1.57
C PRO A 136 -13.79 12.95 -1.86
N ARG A 137 -12.90 13.46 -1.00
CA ARG A 137 -12.21 14.74 -1.26
C ARG A 137 -11.44 14.77 -2.58
N TYR A 138 -10.99 13.62 -3.05
CA TYR A 138 -10.21 13.47 -4.29
C TYR A 138 -11.06 13.19 -5.52
N MET A 139 -12.39 13.29 -5.43
CA MET A 139 -13.27 12.95 -6.57
C MET A 139 -12.93 13.73 -7.85
N ASN A 140 -12.46 14.97 -7.70
CA ASN A 140 -12.06 15.86 -8.80
C ASN A 140 -10.53 15.98 -8.94
N GLY A 141 -9.78 14.95 -8.56
CA GLY A 141 -8.31 14.98 -8.58
C GLY A 141 -7.67 15.38 -7.27
N ALA A 142 -6.35 15.21 -7.20
CA ALA A 142 -5.54 15.53 -6.03
C ALA A 142 -4.55 16.64 -6.37
N GLY A 143 -3.46 16.32 -7.08
CA GLY A 143 -2.58 17.32 -7.68
C GLY A 143 -3.25 18.08 -8.83
N SER A 144 -4.18 17.45 -9.55
CA SER A 144 -4.99 18.06 -10.61
C SER A 144 -6.28 18.72 -10.11
N SER A 145 -6.49 18.81 -8.78
CA SER A 145 -7.78 19.29 -8.27
C SER A 145 -8.07 20.73 -8.69
N ASN A 146 -9.34 21.00 -8.99
CA ASN A 146 -9.85 22.37 -9.14
C ASN A 146 -9.97 23.12 -7.79
N SER A 147 -9.64 22.48 -6.66
CA SER A 147 -9.59 23.08 -5.33
C SER A 147 -8.16 23.14 -4.80
N ALA A 148 -7.70 24.36 -4.45
CA ALA A 148 -6.40 24.56 -3.81
C ALA A 148 -6.32 23.89 -2.43
N GLU A 149 -7.43 23.78 -1.70
CA GLU A 149 -7.46 23.09 -0.40
C GLU A 149 -7.20 21.58 -0.57
N VAL A 150 -7.78 20.96 -1.59
CA VAL A 150 -7.53 19.55 -1.91
C VAL A 150 -6.09 19.33 -2.35
N PHE A 151 -5.54 20.25 -3.16
CA PHE A 151 -4.12 20.22 -3.53
C PHE A 151 -3.21 20.28 -2.29
N CYS A 152 -3.48 21.20 -1.35
CA CYS A 152 -2.71 21.32 -0.11
C CYS A 152 -2.83 20.07 0.77
N PHE A 153 -4.01 19.47 0.86
CA PHE A 153 -4.21 18.22 1.60
C PHE A 153 -3.42 17.07 0.95
N ALA A 154 -3.47 16.95 -0.39
CA ALA A 154 -2.72 15.96 -1.14
C ALA A 154 -1.21 16.10 -0.93
N ALA A 155 -0.69 17.34 -0.97
CA ALA A 155 0.72 17.62 -0.69
C ALA A 155 1.12 17.22 0.74
N ALA A 156 0.29 17.51 1.74
CA ALA A 156 0.54 17.10 3.12
C ALA A 156 0.55 15.57 3.28
N GLN A 157 -0.39 14.87 2.62
CA GLN A 157 -0.46 13.41 2.64
C GLN A 157 0.74 12.77 1.91
N VAL A 158 1.13 13.29 0.73
CA VAL A 158 2.35 12.87 0.00
C VAL A 158 3.59 13.03 0.86
N LYS A 159 3.74 14.18 1.54
CA LYS A 159 4.85 14.40 2.47
C LYS A 159 4.91 13.32 3.55
N LYS A 160 3.77 13.01 4.20
CA LYS A 160 3.75 11.96 5.24
C LYS A 160 4.10 10.59 4.68
N ALA A 161 3.54 10.21 3.53
CA ALA A 161 3.85 8.93 2.89
C ALA A 161 5.33 8.83 2.48
N LEU A 162 5.96 9.93 2.04
CA LEU A 162 7.40 10.02 1.79
C LEU A 162 8.20 9.83 3.07
N ASP A 163 7.86 10.55 4.15
CA ASP A 163 8.52 10.42 5.45
C ASP A 163 8.49 8.96 5.95
N LEU A 164 7.35 8.27 5.81
CA LEU A 164 7.21 6.85 6.15
C LEU A 164 8.06 5.94 5.26
N THR A 165 8.08 6.21 3.96
CA THR A 165 8.88 5.44 3.00
C THR A 165 10.37 5.57 3.32
N VAL A 166 10.84 6.78 3.65
CA VAL A 166 12.21 7.03 4.11
C VAL A 166 12.48 6.32 5.43
N LYS A 167 11.56 6.41 6.41
CA LYS A 167 11.67 5.71 7.69
C LYS A 167 11.84 4.20 7.53
N PHE A 168 11.12 3.58 6.58
CA PHE A 168 11.24 2.16 6.27
C PHE A 168 12.43 1.81 5.35
N GLY A 169 13.22 2.78 4.91
CA GLY A 169 14.33 2.55 3.97
C GLY A 169 13.87 2.05 2.60
N GLY A 170 12.72 2.54 2.12
CA GLY A 170 12.17 2.19 0.82
C GLY A 170 13.13 2.48 -0.34
N ARG A 171 13.14 1.60 -1.35
CA ARG A 171 14.00 1.72 -2.55
C ARG A 171 13.43 2.67 -3.61
N GLY A 172 12.15 2.99 -3.48
CA GLY A 172 11.47 3.93 -4.37
C GLY A 172 10.23 4.49 -3.70
N TYR A 173 9.66 5.51 -4.36
CA TYR A 173 8.36 6.06 -4.03
C TYR A 173 7.54 6.12 -5.32
N VAL A 174 6.27 5.73 -5.23
CA VAL A 174 5.39 5.62 -6.40
C VAL A 174 4.40 6.78 -6.40
N PHE A 175 4.09 7.28 -7.59
CA PHE A 175 2.93 8.13 -7.85
C PHE A 175 2.02 7.39 -8.83
N TRP A 176 0.85 6.96 -8.36
CA TRP A 176 -0.20 6.46 -9.23
C TRP A 176 -1.37 7.45 -9.23
N GLY A 177 -1.57 8.11 -10.37
CA GLY A 177 -2.56 9.17 -10.53
C GLY A 177 -3.99 8.64 -10.71
N GLY A 178 -4.53 7.94 -9.71
CA GLY A 178 -5.86 7.30 -9.81
C GLY A 178 -7.01 8.29 -10.07
N ARG A 179 -6.86 9.56 -9.70
CA ARG A 179 -7.79 10.67 -9.98
C ARG A 179 -7.14 11.82 -10.75
N GLU A 180 -5.89 11.67 -11.17
CA GLU A 180 -5.13 12.73 -11.85
C GLU A 180 -5.46 12.68 -13.35
N GLY A 181 -6.64 13.20 -13.68
CA GLY A 181 -7.24 13.20 -15.00
C GLY A 181 -8.66 13.77 -14.94
N TYR A 182 -9.43 13.58 -16.01
CA TYR A 182 -10.78 14.14 -16.13
C TYR A 182 -11.81 13.09 -16.51
N GLU A 183 -13.06 13.33 -16.12
CA GLU A 183 -14.22 12.56 -16.59
C GLU A 183 -14.82 13.15 -17.87
N THR A 184 -14.74 14.48 -18.02
CA THR A 184 -15.17 15.19 -19.24
C THR A 184 -14.28 16.39 -19.51
N LEU A 185 -13.99 16.67 -20.78
CA LEU A 185 -13.16 17.81 -21.17
C LEU A 185 -13.88 19.16 -20.99
N LEU A 186 -15.22 19.16 -20.91
CA LEU A 186 -16.04 20.38 -20.90
C LEU A 186 -15.79 21.28 -19.69
N ASN A 187 -15.29 20.73 -18.58
CA ASN A 187 -15.01 21.46 -17.34
C ASN A 187 -13.56 21.32 -16.88
N THR A 188 -12.65 20.94 -17.78
CA THR A 188 -11.24 20.65 -17.47
C THR A 188 -10.32 21.61 -18.20
N ASP A 189 -9.53 22.37 -17.44
CA ASP A 189 -8.35 23.05 -17.97
C ASP A 189 -7.15 22.10 -17.86
N MET A 190 -6.96 21.28 -18.89
CA MET A 190 -5.90 20.26 -18.91
C MET A 190 -4.50 20.85 -18.68
N LYS A 191 -4.26 22.08 -19.15
CA LYS A 191 -2.95 22.71 -19.02
C LYS A 191 -2.69 23.08 -17.56
N LEU A 192 -3.67 23.72 -16.92
CA LEU A 192 -3.57 24.06 -15.50
C LEU A 192 -3.38 22.82 -14.63
N GLU A 193 -4.16 21.77 -14.88
CA GLU A 193 -4.10 20.52 -14.12
C GLU A 193 -2.74 19.82 -14.26
N GLN A 194 -2.22 19.69 -15.48
CA GLN A 194 -0.89 19.10 -15.71
C GLN A 194 0.23 19.95 -15.09
N ASP A 195 0.13 21.28 -15.18
CA ASP A 195 1.10 22.16 -14.55
C ASP A 195 1.07 22.01 -13.01
N ASN A 196 -0.10 21.82 -12.39
CA ASN A 196 -0.22 21.60 -10.95
C ASN A 196 0.30 20.23 -10.52
N ILE A 197 0.04 19.15 -11.27
CA ILE A 197 0.65 17.84 -11.02
C ILE A 197 2.19 17.97 -11.08
N ALA A 198 2.72 18.66 -12.08
CA ALA A 198 4.16 18.89 -12.21
C ALA A 198 4.73 19.71 -11.03
N ARG A 199 3.98 20.71 -10.53
CA ARG A 199 4.35 21.46 -9.31
C ARG A 199 4.38 20.53 -8.10
N LEU A 200 3.37 19.68 -7.92
CA LEU A 200 3.31 18.72 -6.80
C LEU A 200 4.50 17.76 -6.82
N MET A 201 4.84 17.20 -7.98
CA MET A 201 5.97 16.27 -8.12
C MET A 201 7.35 16.93 -7.94
N LYS A 202 7.44 18.24 -8.14
CA LYS A 202 8.69 19.00 -8.03
C LYS A 202 9.00 19.42 -6.59
N MET A 203 7.98 19.68 -5.77
CA MET A 203 8.11 20.05 -4.36
C MET A 203 8.67 18.89 -3.53
#